data_AF-A0A6L5FP25-F1
#
_entry.id   AF-A0A6L5FP25-F1
#
_cell.length_a   1.000
_cell.length_b   1.000
_cell.length_c   1.000
_cell.angle_alpha   90.00
_cell.angle_beta   90.00
_cell.angle_gamma   90.00
#
_symmetry.space_group_name_H-M   'P 1'
#
loop_
_entity.id
_entity.type
_entity.pdbx_description
1 polymer ?
#
loop_
_entity_poly.entity_id
_entity_poly.type
_entity_poly.pdbx_seq_one_letter_code
_entity_poly.pdbx_strand_id
1 'polypeptide(L)'
;MASLTEQVDSILRQYPFGRASAAKRGRNPNWPWVPIIDYGKQKVSVHATRTAQIRNRAYRTREEACACARQCIDEATAHLRSHLLDPRYRALREQYGLPRELVEEAANV
;
A
#
# COMPACT_ATOMS: atom_id res chain seq x y z
N MET A 1 -4.07 16.55 21.95
CA MET A 1 -3.60 15.24 21.46
C MET A 1 -3.97 15.16 19.99
N ALA A 2 -3.14 14.59 19.12
CA ALA A 2 -3.50 14.40 17.71
C ALA A 2 -4.72 13.49 17.61
N SER A 3 -5.66 13.83 16.73
CA SER A 3 -6.84 13.02 16.46
C SER A 3 -6.45 11.64 15.92
N LEU A 4 -7.32 10.64 16.09
CA LEU A 4 -7.07 9.28 15.59
C LEU A 4 -6.79 9.27 14.08
N THR A 5 -7.50 10.09 13.32
CA THR A 5 -7.30 10.24 11.87
C THR A 5 -5.92 10.79 11.52
N GLU A 6 -5.42 11.78 12.27
CA GLU A 6 -4.06 12.29 12.10
C GLU A 6 -2.99 11.24 12.44
N GLN A 7 -3.23 10.42 13.47
CA GLN A 7 -2.32 9.34 13.84
C GLN A 7 -2.27 8.25 12.75
N VAL A 8 -3.43 7.85 12.22
CA VAL A 8 -3.54 6.92 11.08
C VAL A 8 -2.82 7.49 9.87
N ASP A 9 -3.04 8.76 9.53
CA ASP A 9 -2.38 9.41 8.39
C ASP A 9 -0.86 9.49 8.55
N SER A 10 -0.38 9.68 9.78
CA SER A 10 1.06 9.60 10.08
C SER A 10 1.63 8.20 9.83
N ILE A 11 0.92 7.14 10.27
CA ILE A 11 1.31 5.75 10.04
C ILE A 11 1.35 5.44 8.54
N LEU A 12 0.32 5.84 7.79
CA LEU A 12 0.23 5.58 6.35
C LEU A 12 1.35 6.29 5.57
N ARG A 13 1.79 7.48 6.00
CA ARG A 13 2.92 8.19 5.38
C ARG A 13 4.26 7.48 5.59
N GLN A 14 4.44 6.81 6.72
CA GLN A 14 5.66 6.10 7.05
C GLN A 14 5.66 4.64 6.57
N TYR A 15 4.48 4.09 6.27
CA TYR A 15 4.34 2.70 5.89
C TYR A 15 4.94 2.45 4.49
N PRO A 16 5.81 1.43 4.33
CA PRO A 16 6.50 1.17 3.07
C PRO A 16 5.58 0.43 2.08
N PHE A 17 4.58 1.13 1.51
CA PHE A 17 3.73 0.57 0.45
C PHE A 17 4.49 0.27 -0.87
N GLY A 18 5.73 0.78 -0.98
CA GLY A 18 6.58 0.64 -2.14
C GLY A 18 6.40 1.75 -3.17
N ARG A 19 7.15 1.66 -4.26
CA ARG A 19 7.17 2.60 -5.37
C ARG A 19 6.59 1.96 -6.62
N ALA A 20 5.66 2.65 -7.26
CA ALA A 20 5.12 2.25 -8.56
C ALA A 20 6.22 2.26 -9.63
N SER A 21 6.34 1.16 -10.36
CA SER A 21 7.30 0.99 -11.44
C SER A 21 6.73 0.03 -12.49
N ALA A 22 7.50 -0.22 -13.54
CA ALA A 22 7.16 -1.16 -14.59
C ALA A 22 8.43 -1.84 -15.12
N ALA A 23 8.27 -3.08 -15.60
CA ALA A 23 9.35 -3.84 -16.21
C ALA A 23 8.91 -4.41 -17.56
N LYS A 24 9.84 -4.49 -18.52
CA LYS A 24 9.58 -5.09 -19.83
C LYS A 24 9.73 -6.62 -19.76
N ARG A 25 8.70 -7.31 -19.28
CA ARG A 25 8.67 -8.78 -19.06
C ARG A 25 7.39 -9.47 -19.53
N GLY A 26 6.50 -8.74 -20.21
CA GLY A 26 5.27 -9.30 -20.76
C GLY A 26 5.57 -10.35 -21.82
N ARG A 27 4.85 -11.49 -21.77
CA ARG A 27 5.02 -12.59 -22.73
C ARG A 27 4.47 -12.25 -24.12
N ASN A 28 3.49 -11.36 -24.19
CA ASN A 28 2.89 -10.92 -25.44
C ASN A 28 3.61 -9.65 -25.95
N PRO A 29 4.11 -9.64 -27.20
CA PRO A 29 4.77 -8.47 -27.77
C PRO A 29 3.90 -7.19 -27.81
N ASN A 30 2.58 -7.33 -27.91
CA ASN A 30 1.65 -6.19 -27.89
C ASN A 30 1.48 -5.57 -26.50
N TRP A 31 1.78 -6.32 -25.44
CA TRP A 31 1.69 -5.89 -24.04
C TRP A 31 2.98 -6.23 -23.27
N PRO A 32 4.11 -5.59 -23.62
CA PRO A 32 5.42 -5.99 -23.11
C PRO A 32 5.68 -5.49 -21.68
N TRP A 33 4.89 -4.54 -21.17
CA TRP A 33 5.12 -3.90 -19.87
C TRP A 33 4.27 -4.54 -18.78
N VAL A 34 4.92 -4.95 -17.69
CA VAL A 34 4.23 -5.45 -16.49
C VAL A 34 4.38 -4.44 -15.34
N PRO A 35 3.30 -4.19 -14.57
CA PRO A 35 3.32 -3.33 -13.41
C PRO A 35 4.10 -3.97 -12.24
N ILE A 36 4.98 -3.18 -11.60
CA ILE A 36 5.84 -3.61 -10.50
C ILE A 36 5.66 -2.65 -9.31
N ILE A 37 5.62 -3.20 -8.10
CA ILE A 37 5.78 -2.45 -6.85
C ILE A 37 7.17 -2.75 -6.30
N ASP A 38 7.99 -1.71 -6.14
CA ASP A 38 9.33 -1.80 -5.57
C ASP A 38 9.31 -1.39 -4.09
N TYR A 39 9.56 -2.33 -3.19
CA TYR A 39 9.60 -2.08 -1.74
C TYR A 39 10.97 -1.61 -1.24
N GLY A 40 11.94 -1.43 -2.14
CA GLY A 40 13.30 -1.03 -1.79
C GLY A 40 14.12 -2.15 -1.15
N LYS A 41 15.28 -1.78 -0.59
CA LYS A 41 16.19 -2.71 0.09
C LYS A 41 15.66 -3.03 1.48
N GLN A 42 15.42 -4.30 1.79
CA GLN A 42 15.15 -4.74 3.15
C GLN A 42 16.47 -4.86 3.94
N LYS A 43 16.47 -4.48 5.22
CA LYS A 43 17.63 -4.55 6.12
C LYS A 43 18.24 -5.96 6.28
N VAL A 44 17.52 -7.01 5.87
CA VAL A 44 17.92 -8.42 6.08
C VAL A 44 18.87 -8.93 4.99
N SER A 45 18.94 -8.27 3.83
CA SER A 45 19.85 -8.64 2.75
C SER A 45 20.37 -7.39 2.05
N VAL A 46 21.68 -7.17 2.13
CA VAL A 46 22.38 -6.02 1.51
C VAL A 46 22.21 -5.97 -0.01
N HIS A 47 21.76 -7.07 -0.64
CA HIS A 47 21.75 -7.26 -2.10
C HIS A 47 20.37 -7.48 -2.72
N ALA A 48 19.29 -7.65 -1.96
CA ALA A 48 17.97 -7.93 -2.52
C ALA A 48 16.98 -6.76 -2.31
N THR A 49 16.73 -6.01 -3.39
CA THR A 49 15.53 -5.16 -3.49
C THR A 49 14.31 -6.04 -3.66
N ARG A 50 13.34 -5.95 -2.74
CA ARG A 50 12.09 -6.72 -2.85
C ARG A 50 11.18 -6.02 -3.85
N THR A 51 10.97 -6.64 -5.01
CA THR A 51 9.98 -6.20 -6.00
C THR A 51 8.84 -7.22 -6.09
N ALA A 52 7.62 -6.73 -6.28
CA ALA A 52 6.46 -7.58 -6.56
C ALA A 52 5.84 -7.19 -7.90
N GLN A 53 5.62 -8.17 -8.76
CA GLN A 53 4.83 -7.98 -9.98
C GLN A 53 3.35 -8.15 -9.65
N ILE A 54 2.50 -7.22 -10.12
CA ILE A 54 1.05 -7.42 -10.06
C ILE A 54 0.67 -8.45 -11.12
N ARG A 55 0.12 -9.59 -10.66
CA ARG A 55 -0.18 -10.75 -11.50
C ARG A 55 -1.33 -10.45 -12.46
N ASN A 56 -1.35 -11.17 -13.59
CA ASN A 56 -2.42 -11.11 -14.60
C ASN A 56 -2.67 -9.71 -15.17
N ARG A 57 -1.66 -8.84 -15.15
CA ARG A 57 -1.70 -7.49 -15.73
C ARG A 57 -0.50 -7.28 -16.63
N ALA A 58 -0.75 -6.83 -17.86
CA ALA A 58 0.27 -6.42 -18.82
C ALA A 58 -0.31 -5.29 -19.68
N TYR A 59 0.54 -4.34 -20.07
CA TYR A 59 0.14 -3.10 -20.73
C TYR A 59 1.00 -2.81 -21.95
N ARG A 60 0.47 -1.98 -22.84
CA ARG A 60 1.13 -1.62 -24.08
C ARG A 60 2.24 -0.60 -23.84
N THR A 61 2.01 0.32 -22.91
CA THR A 61 2.97 1.38 -22.55
C THR A 61 3.51 1.20 -21.14
N ARG A 62 4.67 1.82 -20.87
CA ARG A 62 5.27 1.81 -19.54
C ARG A 62 4.43 2.64 -18.57
N GLU A 63 3.85 3.72 -19.06
CA GLU A 63 3.04 4.69 -18.34
C GLU A 63 1.77 4.03 -17.80
N GLU A 64 1.06 3.25 -18.62
CA GLU A 64 -0.10 2.44 -18.21
C GLU A 64 0.25 1.44 -17.10
N ALA A 65 1.37 0.73 -17.24
CA ALA A 65 1.84 -0.20 -16.22
C ALA A 65 2.18 0.51 -14.90
N CYS A 66 2.87 1.65 -14.96
CA CYS A 66 3.16 2.47 -13.79
C CYS A 66 1.87 3.01 -13.14
N ALA A 67 0.90 3.46 -13.93
CA ALA A 67 -0.38 3.95 -13.42
C ALA A 67 -1.16 2.84 -12.70
N CYS A 68 -1.19 1.63 -13.26
CA CYS A 68 -1.78 0.47 -12.59
C CYS A 68 -1.06 0.13 -11.27
N ALA A 69 0.27 0.13 -11.26
CA ALA A 69 1.03 -0.10 -10.03
C ALA A 69 0.74 0.96 -8.98
N ARG A 70 0.57 2.22 -9.40
CA ARG A 70 0.19 3.32 -8.51
C ARG A 70 -1.21 3.12 -7.93
N GLN A 71 -2.18 2.77 -8.78
CA GLN A 71 -3.54 2.50 -8.34
C GLN A 71 -3.58 1.38 -7.28
N CYS A 72 -2.84 0.29 -7.47
CA CYS A 72 -2.78 -0.79 -6.48
C CYS A 72 -2.16 -0.34 -5.14
N ILE A 73 -1.18 0.57 -5.17
CA ILE A 73 -0.64 1.18 -3.95
C ILE A 73 -1.72 2.03 -3.27
N ASP A 74 -2.41 2.89 -4.01
CA ASP A 74 -3.44 3.77 -3.48
C ASP A 74 -4.62 2.96 -2.88
N GLU A 75 -5.02 1.87 -3.54
CA GLU A 75 -6.02 0.90 -3.03
C GLU A 75 -5.56 0.23 -1.73
N ALA A 76 -4.30 -0.23 -1.67
CA ALA A 76 -3.75 -0.84 -0.46
C ALA A 76 -3.66 0.17 0.71
N THR A 77 -3.31 1.42 0.41
CA THR A 77 -3.30 2.52 1.38
C THR A 77 -4.71 2.81 1.90
N ALA A 78 -5.70 2.93 1.01
CA ALA A 78 -7.09 3.14 1.38
C ALA A 78 -7.65 1.99 2.23
N HIS A 79 -7.33 0.75 1.86
CA HIS A 79 -7.75 -0.45 2.59
C HIS A 79 -7.13 -0.53 3.99
N LEU A 80 -5.83 -0.20 4.14
CA LEU A 80 -5.21 -0.13 5.46
C LEU A 80 -5.85 0.99 6.29
N ARG A 81 -6.11 2.16 5.69
CA ARG A 81 -6.81 3.28 6.36
C ARG A 81 -8.17 2.85 6.90
N SER A 82 -8.99 2.21 6.07
CA SER A 82 -10.33 1.77 6.47
C SER A 82 -10.28 0.74 7.58
N HIS A 83 -9.36 -0.22 7.54
CA HIS A 83 -9.19 -1.20 8.60
C HIS A 83 -8.76 -0.56 9.92
N LEU A 84 -7.82 0.38 9.90
CA LEU A 84 -7.38 1.05 11.14
C LEU A 84 -8.52 1.86 11.78
N LEU A 85 -9.44 2.40 10.99
CA LEU A 85 -10.60 3.15 11.46
C LEU A 85 -11.84 2.28 11.76
N ASP A 86 -11.83 0.99 11.45
CA ASP A 86 -12.94 0.08 11.75
C ASP A 86 -12.76 -0.56 13.14
N PRO A 87 -13.70 -0.39 14.09
CA PRO A 87 -13.63 -0.94 15.44
C PRO A 87 -13.27 -2.43 15.51
N ARG A 88 -13.64 -3.23 14.51
CA ARG A 88 -13.41 -4.69 14.46
C ARG A 88 -11.93 -5.06 14.40
N TYR A 89 -11.07 -4.21 13.83
CA TYR A 89 -9.65 -4.51 13.64
C TYR A 89 -8.77 -4.05 14.81
N ARG A 90 -9.16 -4.43 16.04
CA ARG A 90 -8.47 -4.06 17.30
C ARG A 90 -6.99 -4.46 17.31
N ALA A 91 -6.70 -5.71 16.97
CA ALA A 91 -5.33 -6.24 16.96
C ALA A 91 -4.44 -5.54 15.93
N LEU A 92 -5.01 -5.14 14.78
CA LEU A 92 -4.27 -4.41 13.76
C LEU A 92 -3.87 -3.02 14.26
N ARG A 93 -4.78 -2.30 14.92
CA ARG A 93 -4.47 -1.00 15.54
C ARG A 93 -3.35 -1.11 16.58
N GLU A 94 -3.45 -2.07 17.50
CA GLU A 94 -2.43 -2.30 18.52
C GLU A 94 -1.05 -2.57 17.89
N GLN A 95 -0.99 -3.32 16.79
CA GLN A 95 0.26 -3.57 16.05
C GLN A 95 0.92 -2.28 15.54
N TYR A 96 0.13 -1.26 15.20
CA TYR A 96 0.63 0.06 14.77
C TYR A 96 0.71 1.09 15.89
N GLY A 97 0.52 0.67 17.16
CA GLY A 97 0.58 1.56 18.33
C GLY A 97 -0.62 2.50 18.47
N LEU A 98 -1.73 2.23 17.78
CA LEU A 98 -2.98 2.98 17.92
C LEU A 98 -3.83 2.46 19.09
N PRO A 99 -4.74 3.29 19.63
CA PRO A 99 -5.69 2.86 20.64
C PRO A 99 -6.49 1.62 20.20
N ARG A 100 -6.60 0.64 21.11
CA ARG A 100 -7.36 -0.60 20.87
C ARG A 100 -8.84 -0.30 20.59
N GLU A 101 -9.46 0.44 21.50
CA GLU A 101 -10.84 0.89 21.37
C GLU A 101 -10.83 2.26 20.70
N LEU A 102 -11.71 2.44 19.72
CA LEU A 102 -12.00 3.76 19.19
C LEU A 102 -12.87 4.45 20.23
N VAL A 103 -12.43 5.58 20.74
CA VAL A 103 -13.26 6.38 21.65
C VAL A 103 -14.49 6.79 20.82
N GLU A 104 -15.69 6.38 21.25
CA GLU A 104 -16.96 6.77 20.60
C GLU A 104 -17.22 8.26 20.83
N GLU A 105 -16.44 9.13 20.20
CA GLU A 105 -16.82 10.52 20.05
C GLU A 105 -17.63 10.63 18.75
N ALA A 106 -18.95 10.76 18.91
CA ALA A 106 -19.98 11.09 17.90
C ALA A 106 -20.78 9.95 17.24
N ALA A 107 -21.41 9.07 18.04
CA ALA A 107 -22.58 8.29 17.59
C ALA A 107 -23.93 8.77 18.20
N ASN A 108 -23.93 9.90 18.92
CA ASN A 108 -25.14 10.52 19.47
C ASN A 108 -25.05 12.06 19.38
N VAL A 109 -25.28 12.62 18.19
CA VAL A 109 -26.01 13.89 17.97
C VAL A 109 -26.77 13.77 16.66
#